data_AF-A0A359MX61-F1
#
_entry.id   AF-A0A359MX61-F1
#
_cell.length_a   1.000
_cell.length_b   1.000
_cell.length_c   1.000
_cell.angle_alpha   90.00
_cell.angle_beta   90.00
_cell.angle_gamma   90.00
#
_symmetry.space_group_name_H-M   'P 1'
#
loop_
_entity.id
_entity.type
_entity.pdbx_description
1 polymer ?
#
loop_
_entity_poly.entity_id
_entity_poly.type
_entity_poly.pdbx_seq_one_letter_code
_entity_poly.pdbx_strand_id
1 'polypeptide(L)'
;MPPIRFKTKLYNIASWTIARVPKDASTKLPSRGMVLVEGIINGFHFKMPLEPDGKLSHWFRVDKTMSAAAKVTVGDTVTIAIEPSTDWPEPKVPADIKRGLTTVPEAQILMKYSSNIVLLQKMCVILSLVCK
;
A
#
# COMPACT_ATOMS: atom_id res chain seq x y z
N MET A 1 3.09 17.20 4.31
CA MET A 1 3.61 16.74 5.62
C MET A 1 5.04 16.29 5.40
N PRO A 2 5.95 16.45 6.38
CA PRO A 2 7.31 15.94 6.22
C PRO A 2 7.32 14.40 6.10
N PRO A 3 8.31 13.80 5.41
CA PRO A 3 8.42 12.36 5.29
C PRO A 3 8.52 11.68 6.66
N ILE A 4 7.80 10.58 6.83
CA ILE A 4 7.91 9.71 8.00
C ILE A 4 9.21 8.92 7.83
N ARG A 5 10.21 9.21 8.67
CA ARG A 5 11.52 8.54 8.64
C ARG A 5 11.66 7.55 9.78
N PHE A 6 12.19 6.37 9.48
CA PHE A 6 12.45 5.34 10.48
C PHE A 6 13.57 4.40 10.04
N LYS A 7 14.11 3.66 11.01
CA LYS A 7 15.01 2.52 10.75
C LYS A 7 14.25 1.22 10.96
N THR A 8 14.53 0.23 10.14
CA THR A 8 13.95 -1.11 10.32
C THR A 8 14.92 -2.17 9.83
N LYS A 9 14.81 -3.36 10.43
CA LYS A 9 15.56 -4.53 10.00
C LYS A 9 14.77 -5.25 8.90
N LEU A 10 15.45 -5.71 7.87
CA LEU A 10 14.83 -6.54 6.84
C LEU A 10 14.69 -7.98 7.32
N TYR A 11 13.50 -8.56 7.18
CA TYR A 11 13.20 -9.93 7.59
C TYR A 11 12.88 -10.77 6.36
N ASN A 12 13.08 -12.08 6.48
CA ASN A 12 12.53 -13.04 5.53
C ASN A 12 11.27 -13.69 6.14
N ILE A 13 10.21 -13.76 5.36
CA ILE A 13 9.07 -14.64 5.59
C ILE A 13 8.94 -15.54 4.37
N ALA A 14 9.22 -16.83 4.57
CA ALA A 14 9.32 -17.83 3.50
C ALA A 14 10.30 -17.40 2.39
N SER A 15 9.80 -16.97 1.24
CA SER A 15 10.60 -16.52 0.09
C SER A 15 10.59 -14.99 -0.08
N TRP A 16 9.96 -14.25 0.83
CA TRP A 16 9.78 -12.81 0.72
C TRP A 16 10.63 -12.05 1.73
N THR A 17 11.43 -11.11 1.23
CA THR A 17 12.04 -10.07 2.05
C THR A 17 11.00 -9.00 2.36
N ILE A 18 10.85 -8.64 3.63
CA ILE A 18 9.90 -7.65 4.10
C ILE A 18 10.56 -6.61 4.99
N ALA A 19 9.99 -5.40 4.98
CA ALA A 19 10.29 -4.33 5.91
C ALA A 19 9.05 -4.06 6.78
N ARG A 20 9.21 -4.07 8.10
CA ARG A 20 8.15 -3.65 9.02
C ARG A 20 8.26 -2.17 9.29
N VAL A 21 7.13 -1.49 9.31
CA VAL A 21 7.04 -0.10 9.76
C VAL A 21 6.98 -0.13 11.29
N PRO A 22 7.86 0.59 12.01
CA PRO A 22 7.76 0.73 13.46
C PRO A 22 6.43 1.37 13.86
N LYS A 23 5.90 0.99 15.03
CA LYS A 23 4.55 1.40 15.45
C LYS A 23 4.40 2.92 15.53
N ASP A 24 5.41 3.62 16.03
CA ASP A 24 5.47 5.09 16.12
C ASP A 24 5.52 5.80 14.76
N ALA A 25 6.14 5.17 13.76
CA ALA A 25 6.10 5.64 12.37
C ALA A 25 4.72 5.34 11.77
N SER A 26 4.19 4.15 12.04
CA SER A 26 2.90 3.73 11.51
C SER A 26 1.75 4.56 12.04
N THR A 27 1.74 4.98 13.32
CA THR A 27 0.66 5.80 13.90
C THR A 27 0.50 7.16 13.22
N LYS A 28 1.54 7.64 12.52
CA LYS A 28 1.53 8.89 11.75
C LYS A 28 0.83 8.75 10.38
N LEU A 29 0.57 7.52 9.93
CA LEU A 29 -0.15 7.25 8.68
C LEU A 29 -1.65 7.56 8.81
N PRO A 30 -2.31 7.96 7.71
CA PRO A 30 -3.70 8.44 7.73
C PRO A 30 -4.73 7.34 8.01
N SER A 31 -4.35 6.06 7.93
CA SER A 31 -5.24 4.92 8.15
C SER A 31 -4.53 3.79 8.89
N ARG A 32 -5.32 2.91 9.51
CA ARG A 32 -4.88 1.61 10.03
C ARG A 32 -5.03 0.48 8.99
N GLY A 33 -5.72 0.75 7.88
CA GLY A 33 -5.84 -0.15 6.74
C GLY A 33 -4.70 0.04 5.74
N MET A 34 -4.88 -0.43 4.50
CA MET A 34 -3.86 -0.31 3.46
C MET A 34 -3.61 1.17 3.09
N VAL A 35 -2.34 1.56 2.99
CA VAL A 35 -1.91 2.94 2.66
C VAL A 35 -0.89 2.90 1.53
N LEU A 36 -1.18 3.53 0.39
CA LEU A 36 -0.18 3.74 -0.65
C LEU A 36 0.82 4.79 -0.19
N VAL A 37 2.11 4.49 -0.36
CA VAL A 37 3.18 5.43 -0.06
C VAL A 37 4.12 5.57 -1.23
N GLU A 38 4.72 6.75 -1.31
CA GLU A 38 5.99 6.96 -2.01
C GLU A 38 7.10 7.00 -0.97
N GLY A 39 8.24 6.39 -1.26
CA GLY A 39 9.30 6.26 -0.29
C GLY A 39 10.69 6.11 -0.89
N ILE A 40 11.67 6.18 -0.01
CA ILE A 40 13.09 6.08 -0.33
C ILE A 40 13.75 5.10 0.63
N ILE A 41 14.49 4.14 0.10
CA ILE A 41 15.34 3.20 0.85
C ILE A 41 16.76 3.28 0.29
N ASN A 42 17.73 3.72 1.10
CA ASN A 42 19.14 3.92 0.68
C ASN A 42 19.29 4.66 -0.68
N GLY A 43 18.44 5.64 -0.96
CA GLY A 43 18.45 6.41 -2.21
C GLY A 43 17.62 5.82 -3.36
N PHE A 44 17.10 4.60 -3.23
CA PHE A 44 16.18 4.02 -4.20
C PHE A 44 14.74 4.47 -3.92
N HIS A 45 14.11 5.09 -4.92
CA HIS A 45 12.72 5.53 -4.86
C HIS A 45 11.76 4.38 -5.17
N PHE A 46 10.65 4.31 -4.44
CA PHE A 46 9.61 3.32 -4.65
C PHE A 46 8.22 3.88 -4.38
N LYS A 47 7.21 3.23 -4.95
CA LYS A 47 5.79 3.51 -4.71
C LYS A 47 5.04 2.20 -4.55
N MET A 48 4.44 1.96 -3.39
CA MET A 48 3.76 0.69 -3.10
C MET A 48 2.78 0.80 -1.92
N PRO A 49 1.79 -0.10 -1.84
CA PRO A 49 0.94 -0.20 -0.67
C PRO A 49 1.72 -0.72 0.55
N LEU A 50 1.47 -0.08 1.68
CA LEU A 50 1.74 -0.61 3.00
C LEU A 50 0.54 -1.43 3.45
N GLU A 51 0.79 -2.69 3.81
CA GLU A 51 -0.23 -3.61 4.28
C GLU A 51 -0.32 -3.62 5.80
N PRO A 52 -1.51 -3.74 6.39
CA PRO A 52 -1.64 -3.89 7.84
C PRO A 52 -1.02 -5.22 8.30
N ASP A 53 -0.31 -5.21 9.43
CA ASP A 53 0.36 -6.39 9.97
C ASP A 53 -0.46 -7.15 11.03
N GLY A 54 -1.71 -6.73 11.27
CA GLY A 54 -2.59 -7.27 12.31
C GLY A 54 -2.19 -6.88 13.74
N LYS A 55 -1.14 -6.07 13.93
CA LYS A 55 -0.59 -5.64 15.23
C LYS A 55 -0.60 -4.13 15.38
N LEU A 56 -1.56 -3.47 14.73
CA LEU A 56 -1.71 -2.01 14.66
C LEU A 56 -0.50 -1.31 14.00
N SER A 57 0.27 -2.04 13.18
CA SER A 57 1.33 -1.48 12.34
C SER A 57 1.16 -1.89 10.89
N HIS A 58 2.18 -1.61 10.07
CA HIS A 58 2.21 -1.95 8.65
C HIS A 58 3.52 -2.64 8.27
N TRP A 59 3.50 -3.27 7.10
CA TRP A 59 4.66 -3.84 6.46
C TRP A 59 4.59 -3.65 4.94
N PHE A 60 5.71 -3.85 4.28
CA PHE A 60 5.75 -3.94 2.82
C PHE A 60 6.84 -4.91 2.36
N ARG A 61 6.66 -5.44 1.17
CA ARG A 61 7.62 -6.34 0.54
C ARG A 61 8.76 -5.53 -0.09
N VAL A 62 9.99 -5.97 0.18
CA VAL A 62 11.19 -5.50 -0.52
C VAL A 62 11.47 -6.51 -1.62
N ASP A 63 11.13 -6.17 -2.86
CA ASP A 63 11.38 -7.06 -3.98
C ASP A 63 12.88 -7.14 -4.34
N LYS A 64 13.20 -8.00 -5.31
CA LYS A 64 14.59 -8.23 -5.74
C LYS A 64 15.19 -6.98 -6.41
N THR A 65 14.39 -6.23 -7.16
CA THR A 65 14.83 -5.01 -7.86
C THR A 65 15.18 -3.93 -6.85
N MET A 66 14.32 -3.71 -5.87
CA MET A 66 14.54 -2.79 -4.75
C MET A 66 15.77 -3.22 -3.95
N SER A 67 15.88 -4.49 -3.57
CA SER A 67 17.02 -5.00 -2.80
C SER A 67 18.35 -4.76 -3.52
N ALA A 68 18.40 -5.05 -4.83
CA ALA A 68 19.59 -4.85 -5.65
C ALA A 68 19.97 -3.36 -5.79
N ALA A 69 18.99 -2.50 -6.07
CA ALA A 69 19.24 -1.07 -6.27
C ALA A 69 19.63 -0.36 -4.97
N ALA A 70 19.01 -0.73 -3.85
CA ALA A 70 19.33 -0.20 -2.52
C ALA A 70 20.58 -0.84 -1.90
N LYS A 71 21.13 -1.90 -2.51
CA LYS A 71 22.26 -2.70 -2.01
C LYS A 71 22.02 -3.22 -0.60
N VAL A 72 20.87 -3.84 -0.39
CA VAL A 72 20.43 -4.37 0.92
C VAL A 72 20.09 -5.84 0.84
N THR A 73 20.25 -6.53 1.96
CA THR A 73 19.99 -7.95 2.13
C THR A 73 19.17 -8.21 3.39
N VAL A 74 18.62 -9.42 3.51
CA VAL A 74 17.90 -9.83 4.73
C VAL A 74 18.84 -9.72 5.92
N GLY A 75 18.36 -9.11 7.01
CA GLY A 75 19.14 -8.87 8.22
C GLY A 75 19.72 -7.47 8.33
N ASP A 76 19.82 -6.73 7.21
CA ASP A 76 20.31 -5.34 7.24
C ASP A 76 19.33 -4.42 7.94
N THR A 77 19.88 -3.41 8.62
CA THR A 77 19.10 -2.29 9.14
C THR A 77 19.18 -1.14 8.16
N VAL A 78 18.02 -0.75 7.62
CA VAL A 78 17.90 0.26 6.57
C VAL A 78 17.21 1.50 7.10
N THR A 79 17.54 2.66 6.54
CA THR A 79 16.82 3.92 6.81
C THR A 79 15.82 4.16 5.69
N ILE A 80 14.56 4.36 6.05
CA ILE A 80 13.45 4.52 5.12
C ILE A 80 12.75 5.84 5.40
N ALA A 81 12.38 6.55 4.34
CA ALA A 81 11.49 7.69 4.38
C ALA A 81 10.24 7.38 3.54
N ILE A 82 9.04 7.63 4.07
CA ILE A 82 7.77 7.40 3.36
C ILE A 82 6.84 8.60 3.49
N GLU A 83 6.01 8.79 2.47
CA GLU A 83 4.92 9.77 2.42
C GLU A 83 3.65 9.11 1.86
N PRO A 84 2.48 9.28 2.50
CA PRO A 84 1.22 8.81 1.93
C PRO A 84 0.94 9.45 0.57
N SER A 85 0.60 8.62 -0.41
CA SER A 85 0.23 9.04 -1.76
C SER A 85 -1.25 8.72 -2.02
N THR A 86 -1.96 9.65 -2.65
CA THR A 86 -3.34 9.45 -3.10
C THR A 86 -3.43 8.97 -4.54
N ASP A 87 -2.29 8.88 -5.24
CA ASP A 87 -2.21 8.52 -6.65
C ASP A 87 -2.07 7.01 -6.80
N TRP A 88 -3.19 6.30 -6.59
CA TRP A 88 -3.27 4.87 -6.79
C TRP A 88 -3.36 4.51 -8.27
N PRO A 89 -2.58 3.50 -8.74
CA PRO A 89 -2.65 3.09 -10.13
C PRO A 89 -4.03 2.49 -10.44
N GLU A 90 -4.66 2.98 -11.49
CA GLU A 90 -5.95 2.45 -11.95
C GLU A 90 -5.75 1.04 -12.55
N PRO A 91 -6.47 0.02 -12.06
CA PRO A 91 -6.34 -1.33 -12.59
C PRO A 91 -6.95 -1.41 -14.00
N LYS A 92 -6.22 -2.05 -14.92
CA LYS A 92 -6.76 -2.36 -16.25
C LYS A 92 -7.77 -3.49 -16.11
N VAL A 93 -9.02 -3.23 -16.51
CA VAL A 93 -10.07 -4.24 -16.53
C VAL A 93 -9.83 -5.25 -17.65
N PRO A 94 -9.69 -6.55 -17.35
CA PRO A 94 -9.61 -7.61 -18.36
C PRO A 94 -10.84 -7.66 -19.27
N ALA A 95 -10.64 -8.04 -20.54
CA ALA A 95 -11.69 -8.00 -21.56
C ALA A 95 -12.84 -8.98 -21.28
N ASP A 96 -12.53 -10.14 -20.71
CA ASP A 96 -13.50 -11.14 -20.26
C ASP A 96 -14.39 -10.63 -19.13
N ILE A 97 -13.80 -9.95 -18.14
CA ILE A 97 -14.57 -9.29 -17.07
C ILE A 97 -15.47 -8.22 -17.68
N LYS A 98 -14.94 -7.37 -18.58
CA LYS A 98 -15.74 -6.34 -19.26
C LYS A 98 -16.95 -6.93 -20.01
N ARG A 99 -16.77 -8.05 -20.71
CA ARG A 99 -17.86 -8.77 -21.40
C ARG A 99 -18.87 -9.34 -20.41
N GLY A 100 -18.43 -10.00 -19.34
CA GLY A 100 -19.33 -10.56 -18.32
C GLY A 100 -20.18 -9.49 -17.63
N LEU A 101 -19.67 -8.28 -17.46
CA LEU A 101 -20.47 -7.20 -16.89
C LEU A 101 -21.56 -6.74 -17.86
N THR A 102 -21.35 -6.77 -19.18
CA THR A 102 -22.40 -6.39 -20.15
C THR A 102 -23.64 -7.25 -20.11
N THR A 103 -23.55 -8.45 -19.53
CA THR A 103 -24.70 -9.34 -19.35
C THR A 103 -25.43 -9.11 -18.02
N VAL A 104 -24.91 -8.24 -17.13
CA VAL A 104 -25.49 -7.94 -15.81
C VAL A 104 -25.42 -6.41 -15.55
N PRO A 105 -26.46 -5.64 -15.92
CA PRO A 105 -26.46 -4.18 -15.80
C PRO A 105 -26.14 -3.65 -14.40
N GLU A 106 -26.62 -4.31 -13.35
CA GLU A 106 -26.33 -3.96 -11.95
C GLU A 106 -24.83 -4.10 -11.63
N ALA A 107 -24.17 -5.12 -12.20
CA ALA A 107 -22.74 -5.32 -12.01
C ALA A 107 -21.90 -4.26 -12.73
N GLN A 108 -22.35 -3.77 -13.90
CA GLN A 108 -21.69 -2.64 -14.57
C GLN A 108 -21.72 -1.37 -13.72
N ILE A 109 -22.86 -1.11 -13.09
CA ILE A 109 -23.05 0.07 -12.24
C ILE A 109 -22.08 -0.02 -11.06
N LEU A 110 -22.10 -1.15 -10.32
CA LEU A 110 -21.22 -1.36 -9.16
C LEU A 110 -19.73 -1.27 -9.51
N MET A 111 -19.33 -1.86 -10.64
CA MET A 111 -17.94 -1.84 -11.10
C MET A 111 -17.42 -0.43 -11.36
N LYS A 112 -18.25 0.45 -11.92
CA LYS A 112 -17.87 1.85 -12.20
C LYS A 112 -17.53 2.63 -10.92
N TYR A 113 -18.18 2.30 -9.80
CA TYR A 113 -17.89 2.90 -8.50
C TYR A 113 -16.67 2.28 -7.82
N SER A 114 -16.38 1.00 -8.09
CA SER A 114 -15.30 0.27 -7.41
C SER A 114 -13.95 0.26 -8.10
N SER A 115 -13.88 0.70 -9.35
CA SER A 115 -12.61 0.74 -10.12
C SER A 115 -11.60 1.72 -9.52
N ASN A 116 -12.09 2.76 -8.84
CA ASN A 116 -11.24 3.73 -8.16
C ASN A 116 -11.06 3.34 -6.68
N ILE A 117 -9.94 2.69 -6.35
CA ILE A 117 -9.64 2.24 -4.98
C ILE A 117 -9.59 3.41 -3.98
N VAL A 118 -9.24 4.61 -4.45
CA VAL A 118 -9.25 5.85 -3.66
C VAL A 118 -10.67 6.24 -3.30
N LEU A 119 -11.61 6.08 -4.24
CA LEU A 119 -13.04 6.33 -4.03
C LEU A 119 -13.63 5.30 -3.07
N LEU A 120 -13.25 4.03 -3.17
CA LEU A 120 -13.71 2.98 -2.24
C LEU A 120 -13.23 3.22 -0.81
N GLN A 121 -11.94 3.55 -0.64
CA GLN A 121 -11.39 3.89 0.68
C GLN A 121 -12.05 5.14 1.26
N LYS A 122 -12.25 6.19 0.44
CA LYS A 122 -12.97 7.40 0.86
C LYS A 122 -14.44 7.11 1.19
N MET A 123 -15.15 6.29 0.41
CA MET A 123 -16.51 5.86 0.70
C MET A 123 -16.59 5.09 2.01
N CYS A 124 -15.64 4.21 2.31
CA CYS A 124 -15.65 3.46 3.57
C CYS A 124 -15.46 4.39 4.78
N VAL A 125 -14.60 5.40 4.67
CA VAL A 125 -14.43 6.44 5.70
C VAL A 125 -15.68 7.32 5.81
N ILE A 126 -16.26 7.76 4.69
CA ILE A 126 -17.49 8.57 4.66
C ILE A 126 -18.67 7.78 5.23
N LEU A 127 -18.87 6.51 4.86
CA LEU A 127 -19.91 5.65 5.44
C LEU A 127 -19.71 5.51 6.95
N SER A 128 -18.48 5.35 7.43
CA SER A 128 -18.21 5.27 8.88
C SER A 128 -18.50 6.57 9.65
N LEU A 129 -18.54 7.72 8.95
CA LEU A 129 -18.88 9.02 9.50
C LEU A 129 -20.38 9.33 9.42
N VAL A 130 -21.08 8.81 8.41
CA VAL A 130 -22.52 9.06 8.16
C VAL A 130 -23.40 8.04 8.89
N CYS A 131 -22.92 6.83 9.17
CA CYS A 131 -23.64 5.81 9.94
C CYS A 131 -23.43 5.91 11.46
N LYS A 132 -23.13 7.09 11.99
CA LYS A 132 -23.18 7.40 13.42
C LYS A 132 -24.41 8.22 13.76
#